data_AF-A0AAE2BQ30-F1
#
_entry.id   AF-A0AAE2BQ30-F1
#
_cell.length_a   1.000
_cell.length_b   1.000
_cell.length_c   1.000
_cell.angle_alpha   90.00
_cell.angle_beta   90.00
_cell.angle_gamma   90.00
#
_symmetry.space_group_name_H-M   'P 1'
#
loop_
_entity.id
_entity.type
_entity.pdbx_description
1 polymer ?
#
loop_
_entity_poly.entity_id
_entity_poly.type
_entity_poly.pdbx_seq_one_letter_code
_entity_poly.pdbx_strand_id
1 'polypeptide(L)'
;MAEIVPNFSSSVKLKYVKLGYQYLVNHILTFFLIPIMLGLLLELLRLGPEEILLFWNSLYFELVQVLCSSFLVIFIASVYFKSKPRSIYLVDFSCSKAPVSCRAPFSMFMEHSRLIHKGNTKSVDFQMRILERSGLGEETCVPPAMHYIPPTPTTEAARDEAEAMIFSAIDSLMEKTRIRPKDIDILIVNCSLFSPTPSLSAMVVKQVQAEK
;
A
#
# COMPACT_ATOMS: atom_id res chain seq x y z
N MET A 1 -24.39 -74.04 -5.94
CA MET A 1 -24.59 -72.58 -5.99
C MET A 1 -23.23 -71.93 -5.81
N ALA A 2 -22.63 -71.47 -6.91
CA ALA A 2 -21.59 -70.43 -7.00
C ALA A 2 -21.18 -70.37 -8.49
N GLU A 3 -21.57 -69.30 -9.16
CA GLU A 3 -21.34 -69.04 -10.57
C GLU A 3 -19.87 -68.63 -10.80
N ILE A 4 -19.17 -69.32 -11.70
CA ILE A 4 -17.80 -69.00 -12.09
C ILE A 4 -17.87 -67.91 -13.17
N VAL A 5 -17.65 -66.66 -12.78
CA VAL A 5 -17.46 -65.56 -13.72
C VAL A 5 -16.02 -65.60 -14.24
N PRO A 6 -15.76 -65.69 -15.55
CA PRO A 6 -14.41 -65.74 -16.07
C PRO A 6 -13.72 -64.39 -15.86
N ASN A 7 -12.59 -64.44 -15.17
CA ASN A 7 -11.79 -63.28 -14.80
C ASN A 7 -11.01 -62.80 -16.04
N PHE A 8 -11.57 -61.85 -16.79
CA PHE A 8 -11.00 -61.26 -18.02
C PHE A 8 -9.68 -60.48 -17.81
N SER A 9 -9.06 -60.55 -16.64
CA SER A 9 -7.91 -59.72 -16.25
C SER A 9 -6.54 -60.24 -16.73
N SER A 10 -6.46 -61.19 -17.68
CA SER A 10 -5.18 -61.84 -18.04
C SER A 10 -4.68 -61.64 -19.47
N SER A 11 -5.12 -60.62 -20.21
CA SER A 11 -4.65 -60.46 -21.62
C SER A 11 -3.93 -59.17 -21.97
N VAL A 12 -3.84 -58.16 -21.09
CA VAL A 12 -3.09 -56.94 -21.41
C VAL A 12 -2.18 -56.58 -20.25
N LYS A 13 -0.86 -56.71 -20.46
CA LYS A 13 0.16 -56.28 -19.50
C LYS A 13 -0.04 -54.78 -19.21
N LEU A 14 -0.55 -54.44 -18.02
CA LEU A 14 -0.89 -53.08 -17.56
C LEU A 14 0.21 -52.03 -17.83
N LYS A 15 1.48 -52.47 -17.85
CA LYS A 15 2.67 -51.69 -18.21
C LYS A 15 2.60 -51.08 -19.63
N TYR A 16 2.05 -51.80 -20.60
CA TYR A 16 1.89 -51.31 -21.97
C TYR A 16 0.68 -50.38 -22.12
N VAL A 17 -0.36 -50.57 -21.29
CA VAL A 17 -1.52 -49.65 -21.26
C VAL A 17 -1.10 -48.28 -20.73
N LYS A 18 -0.30 -48.23 -19.67
CA LYS A 18 0.23 -46.98 -19.12
C LYS A 18 1.15 -46.26 -20.10
N LEU A 19 1.99 -47.00 -20.81
CA LEU A 19 2.88 -46.44 -21.84
C LEU A 19 2.09 -45.87 -23.02
N GLY A 20 1.07 -46.59 -23.49
CA GLY A 20 0.19 -46.12 -24.57
C GLY A 20 -0.63 -44.89 -24.18
N TYR A 21 -1.18 -44.85 -22.96
CA TYR A 21 -1.90 -43.69 -22.44
C TYR A 21 -0.99 -42.46 -22.33
N GLN A 22 0.21 -42.64 -21.80
CA GLN A 22 1.18 -41.54 -21.67
C GLN A 22 1.66 -41.03 -23.04
N TYR A 23 1.83 -41.92 -24.02
CA TYR A 23 2.15 -41.54 -25.39
C TYR A 23 0.99 -40.77 -26.06
N LEU A 24 -0.25 -41.23 -25.88
CA LEU A 24 -1.44 -40.59 -26.41
C LEU A 24 -1.63 -39.18 -25.82
N VAL A 25 -1.53 -39.03 -24.49
CA VAL A 25 -1.68 -37.73 -23.82
C VAL A 25 -0.57 -36.76 -24.24
N ASN A 26 0.68 -37.23 -24.32
CA ASN A 26 1.80 -36.39 -24.74
C ASN A 26 1.69 -35.91 -26.20
N HIS A 27 1.04 -36.68 -27.07
CA HIS A 27 0.92 -36.37 -28.50
C HIS A 27 -0.53 -36.08 -28.92
N ILE A 28 -1.43 -35.82 -27.98
CA ILE A 28 -2.86 -35.69 -28.26
C ILE A 28 -3.12 -34.52 -29.23
N LEU A 29 -2.42 -33.41 -29.03
CA LEU A 29 -2.42 -32.27 -29.93
C LEU A 29 -1.95 -32.65 -31.34
N THR A 30 -0.87 -33.43 -31.44
CA THR A 30 -0.34 -33.90 -32.73
C THR A 30 -1.34 -34.82 -33.45
N PHE A 31 -2.01 -35.71 -32.72
CA PHE A 31 -3.05 -36.58 -33.27
C PHE A 31 -4.27 -35.82 -33.79
N PHE A 32 -4.62 -34.67 -33.21
CA PHE A 32 -5.69 -33.81 -33.74
C PHE A 32 -5.21 -32.89 -34.87
N LEU A 33 -4.00 -32.36 -34.78
CA LEU A 33 -3.45 -31.43 -35.78
C LEU A 33 -3.17 -32.11 -37.12
N ILE A 34 -2.67 -33.35 -37.13
CA ILE A 34 -2.34 -34.04 -38.38
C ILE A 34 -3.58 -34.22 -39.29
N PRO A 35 -4.73 -34.75 -38.82
CA PRO A 35 -5.94 -34.85 -39.63
C PRO A 35 -6.49 -33.49 -40.08
N ILE A 36 -6.41 -32.46 -39.23
CA ILE A 36 -6.87 -31.11 -39.57
C ILE A 36 -5.99 -30.53 -40.69
N MET A 37 -4.66 -30.61 -40.56
CA MET A 37 -3.73 -30.15 -41.58
C MET A 37 -3.87 -30.92 -42.88
N LEU A 38 -4.09 -32.24 -42.81
CA LEU A 38 -4.34 -33.07 -43.99
C LEU A 38 -5.67 -32.72 -44.67
N GLY A 39 -6.73 -32.47 -43.90
CA GLY A 39 -8.03 -32.02 -44.41
C GLY A 39 -7.92 -30.68 -45.12
N LEU A 40 -7.27 -29.70 -44.49
CA LEU A 40 -7.01 -28.39 -45.09
C LEU A 40 -6.17 -28.49 -46.37
N LEU A 41 -5.17 -29.37 -46.40
CA LEU A 41 -4.34 -29.61 -47.58
C LEU A 41 -5.16 -30.22 -48.74
N LEU A 42 -6.05 -31.18 -48.44
CA LEU A 42 -6.93 -31.78 -49.44
C LEU A 42 -7.97 -30.80 -49.97
N GLU A 43 -8.48 -29.91 -49.12
CA GLU A 43 -9.41 -28.85 -49.51
C GLU A 43 -8.72 -27.81 -50.39
N LEU A 44 -7.50 -27.40 -50.03
CA LEU A 44 -6.64 -26.52 -50.84
C LEU A 44 -6.28 -27.12 -52.20
N LEU A 45 -6.02 -28.43 -52.27
CA LEU A 45 -5.74 -29.13 -53.52
C LEU A 45 -6.98 -29.29 -54.43
N ARG A 46 -8.18 -29.21 -53.86
CA ARG A 46 -9.46 -29.30 -54.59
C ARG A 46 -9.93 -27.95 -55.14
N LEU A 47 -9.51 -26.85 -54.53
CA LEU A 47 -9.87 -25.49 -54.93
C LEU A 47 -9.09 -25.04 -56.17
N GLY A 48 -9.74 -24.27 -57.05
CA GLY A 48 -9.09 -23.67 -58.20
C GLY A 48 -8.15 -22.50 -57.81
N PRO A 49 -7.19 -22.10 -58.68
CA PRO A 49 -6.25 -21.03 -58.38
C PRO A 49 -6.91 -19.67 -58.07
N GLU A 50 -8.04 -19.37 -58.72
CA GLU A 50 -8.83 -18.14 -58.47
C GLU A 50 -9.57 -18.19 -57.11
N GLU A 51 -10.07 -19.36 -56.73
CA GLU A 51 -10.77 -19.57 -55.45
C GLU A 51 -9.80 -19.52 -54.26
N ILE A 52 -8.57 -20.03 -54.45
CA ILE A 52 -7.48 -19.92 -53.47
C ILE A 52 -7.11 -18.45 -53.25
N LEU A 53 -7.03 -17.65 -54.31
CA LEU A 53 -6.74 -16.21 -54.22
C LEU A 53 -7.83 -15.45 -53.46
N LEU A 54 -9.11 -15.73 -53.74
CA LEU A 54 -10.24 -15.14 -53.02
C LEU A 54 -10.24 -15.52 -51.53
N PHE A 55 -10.01 -16.80 -51.22
CA PHE A 55 -9.94 -17.30 -49.84
C PHE A 55 -8.76 -16.71 -49.06
N TRP A 56 -7.60 -16.57 -49.71
CA TRP A 56 -6.42 -15.94 -49.10
C TRP A 56 -6.66 -14.46 -48.80
N ASN A 57 -7.33 -13.73 -49.70
CA ASN A 57 -7.68 -12.33 -49.49
C ASN A 57 -8.71 -12.15 -48.37
N SER A 58 -9.71 -13.03 -48.23
CA SER A 58 -10.67 -12.96 -47.12
C SER A 58 -10.01 -13.29 -45.78
N LEU A 59 -9.18 -14.35 -45.73
CA LEU A 59 -8.42 -14.72 -44.53
C LEU A 59 -7.44 -13.63 -44.10
N TYR A 60 -6.75 -13.00 -45.06
CA TYR A 60 -5.84 -11.89 -44.78
C TYR A 60 -6.58 -10.72 -44.15
N PHE A 61 -7.75 -10.34 -44.69
CA PHE A 61 -8.55 -9.24 -44.15
C PHE A 61 -9.08 -9.55 -42.74
N GLU A 62 -9.61 -10.75 -42.51
CA GLU A 62 -10.09 -11.18 -41.19
C GLU A 62 -8.96 -11.26 -40.16
N LEU A 63 -7.81 -11.83 -40.53
CA LEU A 63 -6.65 -11.96 -39.65
C LEU A 63 -6.10 -10.57 -39.28
N VAL A 64 -5.95 -9.68 -40.25
CA VAL A 64 -5.51 -8.29 -40.01
C VAL A 64 -6.50 -7.57 -39.09
N GLN A 65 -7.81 -7.74 -39.29
CA GLN A 65 -8.83 -7.14 -38.44
C GLN A 65 -8.80 -7.70 -37.00
N VAL A 66 -8.59 -9.01 -36.83
CA VAL A 66 -8.46 -9.66 -35.51
C VAL A 66 -7.17 -9.23 -34.80
N LEU A 67 -6.05 -9.15 -35.52
CA LEU A 67 -4.78 -8.68 -34.96
C LEU A 67 -4.84 -7.20 -34.57
N CYS A 68 -5.42 -6.35 -35.42
CA CYS A 68 -5.60 -4.93 -35.11
C CYS A 68 -6.54 -4.71 -33.91
N SER A 69 -7.67 -5.41 -33.86
CA SER A 69 -8.62 -5.28 -32.73
C SER A 69 -8.03 -5.82 -31.43
N SER A 70 -7.35 -6.97 -31.46
CA SER A 70 -6.65 -7.51 -30.27
C SER A 70 -5.52 -6.60 -29.81
N PHE A 71 -4.71 -6.05 -30.72
CA PHE A 71 -3.70 -5.05 -30.40
C PHE A 71 -4.32 -3.81 -29.75
N LEU A 72 -5.43 -3.31 -30.29
CA LEU A 72 -6.13 -2.14 -29.77
C LEU A 72 -6.67 -2.42 -28.35
N VAL A 73 -7.27 -3.59 -28.11
CA VAL A 73 -7.73 -4.01 -26.78
C VAL A 73 -6.57 -4.14 -25.79
N ILE A 74 -5.46 -4.79 -26.17
CA ILE A 74 -4.27 -4.93 -25.33
C ILE A 74 -3.65 -3.56 -25.03
N PHE A 75 -3.61 -2.67 -26.01
CA PHE A 75 -3.11 -1.31 -25.86
C PHE A 75 -3.98 -0.52 -24.88
N ILE A 76 -5.30 -0.49 -25.07
CA ILE A 76 -6.24 0.17 -24.15
C ILE A 76 -6.12 -0.40 -22.74
N ALA A 77 -6.11 -1.74 -22.60
CA ALA A 77 -5.97 -2.38 -21.29
C ALA A 77 -4.65 -2.00 -20.62
N SER A 78 -3.54 -2.03 -21.36
CA SER A 78 -2.21 -1.66 -20.84
C SER A 78 -2.15 -0.21 -20.40
N VAL A 79 -2.72 0.71 -21.19
CA VAL A 79 -2.85 2.12 -20.81
C VAL A 79 -3.71 2.24 -19.56
N TYR A 80 -4.87 1.61 -19.51
CA TYR A 80 -5.78 1.65 -18.35
C TYR A 80 -5.10 1.17 -17.05
N PHE A 81 -4.42 0.01 -17.08
CA PHE A 81 -3.74 -0.52 -15.90
C PHE A 81 -2.53 0.31 -15.47
N LYS A 82 -1.79 0.91 -16.41
CA LYS A 82 -0.66 1.79 -16.11
C LYS A 82 -1.08 3.19 -15.64
N SER A 83 -2.18 3.70 -16.18
CA SER A 83 -2.76 5.00 -15.82
C SER A 83 -3.54 4.95 -14.50
N LYS A 84 -3.86 3.76 -13.99
CA LYS A 84 -4.52 3.62 -12.70
C LYS A 84 -3.59 4.15 -11.60
N PRO A 85 -4.02 5.15 -10.80
CA PRO A 85 -3.20 5.66 -9.72
C PRO A 85 -2.89 4.53 -8.73
N ARG A 86 -1.64 4.47 -8.29
CA ARG A 86 -1.23 3.52 -7.26
C ARG A 86 -1.94 3.87 -5.96
N SER A 87 -2.63 2.91 -5.37
CA SER A 87 -3.29 3.11 -4.08
C SER A 87 -2.23 3.28 -2.99
N ILE A 88 -2.41 4.31 -2.15
CA ILE A 88 -1.58 4.58 -0.98
C ILE A 88 -2.37 4.14 0.24
N TYR A 89 -1.74 3.34 1.10
CA TYR A 89 -2.36 2.77 2.27
C TYR A 89 -1.66 3.26 3.53
N LEU A 90 -2.44 3.58 4.56
CA LEU A 90 -1.92 3.76 5.91
C LEU A 90 -1.72 2.37 6.52
N VAL A 91 -0.46 1.98 6.73
CA VAL A 91 -0.14 0.69 7.35
C VAL A 91 -0.39 0.75 8.85
N ASP A 92 0.08 1.80 9.51
CA ASP A 92 -0.06 1.96 10.95
C ASP A 92 0.11 3.43 11.37
N PHE A 93 -0.26 3.74 12.61
CA PHE A 93 -0.07 5.04 13.25
C PHE A 93 0.28 4.87 14.74
N SER A 94 0.96 5.88 15.28
CA SER A 94 1.28 5.99 16.70
C SER A 94 1.17 7.45 17.14
N CYS A 95 0.82 7.65 18.41
CA CYS A 95 0.74 8.98 19.01
C CYS A 95 1.46 8.96 20.37
N SER A 96 2.34 9.93 20.59
CA SER A 96 2.91 10.16 21.91
C SER A 96 1.95 10.99 22.75
N LYS A 97 1.74 10.58 24.00
CA LYS A 97 0.93 11.30 24.98
C LYS A 97 1.87 11.95 26.00
N ALA A 98 1.67 13.24 26.23
CA ALA A 98 2.41 13.95 27.26
C ALA A 98 2.18 13.33 28.65
N PRO A 99 3.18 13.40 29.55
CA PRO A 99 3.02 12.90 30.90
C PRO A 99 1.95 13.70 31.66
N VAL A 100 1.36 13.08 32.69
CA VAL A 100 0.29 13.69 33.50
C VAL A 100 0.73 15.01 34.17
N SER A 101 2.03 15.16 34.42
CA SER A 101 2.62 16.40 34.94
C SER A 101 2.48 17.60 34.00
N CYS A 102 2.28 17.37 32.70
CA CYS A 102 2.09 18.44 31.71
C CYS A 102 0.63 18.89 31.59
N ARG A 103 -0.31 18.25 32.29
CA ARG A 103 -1.73 18.58 32.26
C ARG A 103 -1.97 19.98 32.82
N ALA A 104 -2.74 20.79 32.10
CA ALA A 104 -3.15 22.13 32.48
C ALA A 104 -4.69 22.23 32.49
N PRO A 105 -5.35 21.93 33.63
CA PRO A 105 -6.78 22.10 33.77
C PRO A 105 -7.18 23.58 33.69
N PHE A 106 -8.46 23.85 33.43
CA PHE A 106 -8.95 25.20 33.20
C PHE A 106 -8.73 26.12 34.41
N SER A 107 -8.87 25.59 35.62
CA SER A 107 -8.60 26.33 36.85
C SER A 107 -7.16 26.83 36.92
N MET A 108 -6.19 25.94 36.67
CA MET A 108 -4.76 26.26 36.65
C MET A 108 -4.45 27.29 35.55
N PHE A 109 -4.94 27.08 34.33
CA PHE A 109 -4.73 28.01 33.23
C PHE A 109 -5.28 29.41 33.56
N MET A 110 -6.50 29.48 34.12
CA MET A 110 -7.11 30.77 34.49
C MET A 110 -6.42 31.45 35.67
N GLU A 111 -5.90 30.69 36.63
CA GLU A 111 -5.07 31.22 37.71
C GLU A 111 -3.76 31.81 37.16
N HIS A 112 -3.04 31.04 36.33
CA HIS A 112 -1.81 31.49 35.69
C HIS A 112 -2.06 32.74 34.84
N SER A 113 -3.15 32.76 34.06
CA SER A 113 -3.54 33.91 33.25
C SER A 113 -3.72 35.18 34.09
N ARG A 114 -4.39 35.09 35.26
CA ARG A 114 -4.58 36.22 36.18
C ARG A 114 -3.27 36.70 36.80
N LEU A 115 -2.37 35.78 37.14
CA LEU A 115 -1.06 36.10 37.72
C LEU A 115 -0.14 36.76 36.70
N ILE A 116 -0.11 36.24 35.46
CA ILE A 116 0.72 36.76 34.36
C ILE A 116 0.19 38.10 33.86
N HIS A 117 -1.13 38.24 33.68
CA HIS A 117 -1.77 39.46 33.18
C HIS A 117 -2.31 40.34 34.33
N LYS A 118 -1.59 40.40 35.46
CA LYS A 118 -2.01 41.14 36.64
C LYS A 118 -2.33 42.60 36.27
N GLY A 119 -3.58 43.01 36.50
CA GLY A 119 -4.07 44.36 36.16
C GLY A 119 -4.69 44.49 34.76
N ASN A 120 -4.72 43.43 33.94
CA ASN A 120 -5.37 43.41 32.63
C ASN A 120 -6.50 42.38 32.57
N THR A 121 -7.64 42.74 33.19
CA THR A 121 -8.85 41.89 33.23
C THR A 121 -9.42 41.60 31.84
N LYS A 122 -9.33 42.55 30.90
CA LYS A 122 -9.83 42.36 29.52
C LYS A 122 -9.15 41.19 28.80
N SER A 123 -7.82 41.04 28.96
CA SER A 123 -7.07 39.92 28.38
C SER A 123 -7.42 38.60 29.04
N VAL A 124 -7.58 38.57 30.37
CA VAL A 124 -8.00 37.37 31.11
C VAL A 124 -9.40 36.92 30.66
N ASP A 125 -10.37 37.84 30.58
CA ASP A 125 -11.73 37.52 30.12
C ASP A 125 -11.76 37.06 28.66
N PHE A 126 -10.88 37.60 27.82
CA PHE A 126 -10.75 37.15 26.44
C PHE A 126 -10.21 35.71 26.36
N GLN A 127 -9.18 35.39 27.14
CA GLN A 127 -8.65 34.02 27.22
C GLN A 127 -9.69 33.04 27.77
N MET A 128 -10.48 33.45 28.77
CA MET A 128 -11.59 32.64 29.30
C MET A 128 -12.63 32.33 28.20
N ARG A 129 -13.06 33.34 27.43
CA ARG A 129 -14.00 33.14 26.32
C ARG A 129 -13.44 32.23 25.22
N ILE A 130 -12.13 32.28 24.96
CA ILE A 130 -11.48 31.34 24.03
C ILE A 130 -11.53 29.93 24.64
N LEU A 131 -11.14 29.76 25.89
CA LEU A 131 -11.08 28.48 26.57
C LEU A 131 -12.44 27.77 26.54
N GLU A 132 -13.51 28.49 26.91
CA GLU A 132 -14.90 27.99 26.90
C GLU A 132 -15.41 27.56 25.52
N ARG A 133 -14.82 28.06 24.42
CA ARG A 133 -15.26 27.81 23.05
C ARG A 133 -14.27 26.98 22.22
N SER A 134 -13.11 26.66 22.78
CA SER A 134 -12.01 25.99 22.09
C SER A 134 -12.25 24.50 21.83
N GLY A 135 -13.18 23.87 22.56
CA GLY A 135 -13.36 22.42 22.55
C GLY A 135 -12.24 21.65 23.27
N LEU A 136 -11.34 22.34 23.98
CA LEU A 136 -10.33 21.71 24.82
C LEU A 136 -10.98 21.11 26.08
N GLY A 137 -10.37 20.05 26.61
CA GLY A 137 -10.83 19.39 27.84
C GLY A 137 -9.87 19.60 29.01
N GLU A 138 -10.27 19.15 30.20
CA GLU A 138 -9.45 19.24 31.42
C GLU A 138 -8.16 18.40 31.39
N GLU A 139 -8.01 17.49 30.43
CA GLU A 139 -6.82 16.67 30.20
C GLU A 139 -5.83 17.30 29.21
N THR A 140 -6.10 18.52 28.75
CA THR A 140 -5.21 19.24 27.81
C THR A 140 -3.87 19.48 28.47
N CYS A 141 -2.79 19.21 27.73
CA CYS A 141 -1.42 19.37 28.22
C CYS A 141 -0.75 20.58 27.56
N VAL A 142 0.14 21.23 28.30
CA VAL A 142 1.00 22.31 27.80
C VAL A 142 2.46 21.99 28.13
N PRO A 143 3.43 22.52 27.35
CA PRO A 143 4.85 22.26 27.56
C PRO A 143 5.30 22.64 28.98
N PRO A 144 6.25 21.92 29.62
CA PRO A 144 6.76 22.25 30.95
C PRO A 144 7.16 23.74 31.13
N ALA A 145 7.73 24.35 30.09
CA ALA A 145 8.10 25.77 30.07
C ALA A 145 6.92 26.74 30.33
N MET A 146 5.68 26.31 30.06
CA MET A 146 4.46 27.10 30.25
C MET A 146 3.85 26.95 31.65
N HIS A 147 4.35 26.03 32.47
CA HIS A 147 3.87 25.83 33.85
C HIS A 147 4.51 26.79 34.85
N TYR A 148 5.60 27.48 34.48
CA TYR A 148 6.22 28.51 35.32
C TYR A 148 5.45 29.84 35.27
N ILE A 149 5.55 30.63 36.35
CA ILE A 149 5.01 31.99 36.41
C ILE A 149 6.16 32.95 36.78
N PRO A 150 6.62 33.81 35.85
CA PRO A 150 6.22 33.89 34.44
C PRO A 150 6.70 32.65 33.63
N PRO A 151 6.06 32.34 32.49
CA PRO A 151 6.51 31.26 31.60
C PRO A 151 7.94 31.45 31.14
N THR A 152 8.67 30.35 30.92
CA THR A 152 10.08 30.36 30.49
C THR A 152 10.25 29.67 29.13
N PRO A 153 9.63 30.17 28.05
CA PRO A 153 9.76 29.55 26.73
C PRO A 153 11.18 29.79 26.20
N THR A 154 11.97 28.72 26.08
CA THR A 154 13.30 28.75 25.46
C THR A 154 13.33 27.79 24.26
N THR A 155 14.21 28.09 23.30
CA THR A 155 14.46 27.22 22.15
C THR A 155 14.95 25.83 22.58
N GLU A 156 15.66 25.75 23.71
CA GLU A 156 16.12 24.51 24.32
C GLU A 156 14.94 23.69 24.86
N ALA A 157 14.07 24.29 25.68
CA ALA A 157 12.90 23.60 26.21
C ALA A 157 11.93 23.12 25.10
N ALA A 158 11.76 23.92 24.04
CA ALA A 158 10.97 23.53 22.87
C ALA A 158 11.62 22.37 22.09
N ARG A 159 12.96 22.31 22.05
CA ARG A 159 13.69 21.20 21.44
C ARG A 159 13.53 19.92 22.26
N ASP A 160 13.71 20.00 23.56
CA ASP A 160 13.57 18.85 24.46
C ASP A 160 12.17 18.24 24.38
N GLU A 161 11.13 19.07 24.36
CA GLU A 161 9.75 18.62 24.16
C GLU A 161 9.56 17.95 22.79
N ALA A 162 10.03 18.60 21.71
CA ALA A 162 9.88 18.07 20.36
C ALA A 162 10.60 16.72 20.22
N GLU A 163 11.83 16.58 20.74
CA GLU A 163 12.59 15.33 20.75
C GLU A 163 11.83 14.24 21.50
N ALA A 164 11.41 14.51 22.74
CA ALA A 164 10.70 13.53 23.56
C ALA A 164 9.40 13.03 22.89
N MET A 165 8.61 13.94 22.33
CA MET A 165 7.30 13.60 21.73
C MET A 165 7.45 12.90 20.38
N ILE A 166 8.37 13.38 19.53
CA ILE A 166 8.60 12.82 18.19
C ILE A 166 9.24 11.44 18.30
N PHE A 167 10.31 11.29 19.09
CA PHE A 167 10.99 9.99 19.21
C PHE A 167 10.10 8.95 19.86
N SER A 168 9.38 9.29 20.94
CA SER A 168 8.42 8.36 21.56
C SER A 168 7.37 7.84 20.57
N ALA A 169 6.85 8.71 19.69
CA ALA A 169 5.88 8.31 18.67
C ALA A 169 6.52 7.41 17.59
N ILE A 170 7.73 7.74 17.14
CA ILE A 170 8.47 6.96 16.15
C ILE A 170 8.82 5.58 16.72
N ASP A 171 9.39 5.51 17.91
CA ASP A 171 9.81 4.25 18.56
C ASP A 171 8.63 3.30 18.69
N SER A 172 7.49 3.82 19.19
CA SER A 172 6.25 3.06 19.33
C SER A 172 5.73 2.55 17.97
N LEU A 173 5.84 3.35 16.91
CA LEU A 173 5.44 2.96 15.55
C LEU A 173 6.36 1.89 14.96
N MET A 174 7.68 2.05 15.13
CA MET A 174 8.69 1.09 14.66
C MET A 174 8.57 -0.24 15.39
N GLU A 175 8.34 -0.21 16.71
CA GLU A 175 8.10 -1.40 17.50
C GLU A 175 6.86 -2.16 17.04
N LYS A 176 5.76 -1.44 16.78
CA LYS A 176 4.49 -2.03 16.34
C LYS A 176 4.58 -2.63 14.93
N THR A 177 5.20 -1.90 14.00
CA THR A 177 5.27 -2.30 12.59
C THR A 177 6.43 -3.25 12.27
N ARG A 178 7.46 -3.28 13.12
CA ARG A 178 8.74 -3.98 12.88
C ARG A 178 9.44 -3.57 11.58
N ILE A 179 9.10 -2.40 11.04
CA ILE A 179 9.76 -1.83 9.86
C ILE A 179 11.13 -1.32 10.28
N ARG A 180 12.17 -1.69 9.52
CA ARG A 180 13.50 -1.16 9.79
C ARG A 180 13.58 0.25 9.22
N PRO A 181 14.24 1.18 9.90
CA PRO A 181 14.34 2.55 9.38
C PRO A 181 15.04 2.67 8.02
N LYS A 182 15.89 1.69 7.66
CA LYS A 182 16.51 1.60 6.32
C LYS A 182 15.52 1.32 5.19
N ASP A 183 14.32 0.82 5.51
CA ASP A 183 13.27 0.47 4.55
C ASP A 183 12.29 1.65 4.33
N ILE A 184 12.56 2.82 4.93
CA ILE A 184 11.75 4.04 4.80
C ILE A 184 12.46 5.02 3.85
N ASP A 185 11.85 5.30 2.71
CA ASP A 185 12.43 6.18 1.69
C ASP A 185 12.18 7.67 1.95
N ILE A 186 11.04 8.01 2.55
CA ILE A 186 10.55 9.39 2.69
C ILE A 186 10.09 9.64 4.11
N LEU A 187 10.66 10.67 4.74
CA LEU A 187 10.21 11.23 6.01
C LEU A 187 9.60 12.61 5.78
N ILE A 188 8.37 12.81 6.25
CA ILE A 188 7.68 14.10 6.22
C ILE A 188 7.45 14.53 7.66
N VAL A 189 7.94 15.72 8.02
CA VAL A 189 7.72 16.34 9.34
C VAL A 189 6.99 17.67 9.14
N ASN A 190 5.92 17.87 9.89
CA ASN A 190 5.16 19.11 9.93
C ASN A 190 5.07 19.62 11.37
N CYS A 191 5.41 20.89 11.59
CA CYS A 191 5.28 21.56 12.87
C CYS A 191 5.07 23.06 12.63
N SER A 192 4.06 23.65 13.26
CA SER A 192 3.78 25.10 13.17
C SER A 192 4.34 25.91 14.34
N LEU A 193 4.67 25.25 15.45
CA LEU A 193 5.06 25.91 16.71
C LEU A 193 6.57 26.05 16.87
N PHE A 194 7.35 25.19 16.22
CA PHE A 194 8.80 25.14 16.39
C PHE A 194 9.51 24.75 15.09
N SER A 195 10.39 25.63 14.61
CA SER A 195 11.16 25.43 13.37
C SER A 195 12.65 25.73 13.62
N PRO A 196 13.38 24.81 14.28
CA PRO A 196 14.78 24.99 14.63
C PRO A 196 15.73 24.85 13.43
N THR A 197 16.97 25.30 13.63
CA THR A 197 18.13 24.94 12.81
C THR A 197 19.08 24.10 13.67
N PRO A 198 19.48 22.89 13.26
CA PRO A 198 18.97 22.12 12.12
C PRO A 198 17.49 21.75 12.28
N SER A 199 16.83 21.36 11.18
CA SER A 199 15.38 21.08 11.14
C SER A 199 14.99 19.84 11.96
N LEU A 200 13.71 19.76 12.35
CA LEU A 200 13.14 18.58 13.02
C LEU A 200 13.31 17.29 12.20
N SER A 201 13.22 17.37 10.86
CA SER A 201 13.50 16.23 10.00
C SER A 201 14.95 15.77 10.07
N ALA A 202 15.91 16.70 10.10
CA ALA A 202 17.33 16.37 10.26
C ALA A 202 17.63 15.74 11.63
N MET A 203 16.95 16.23 12.67
CA MET A 203 17.02 15.67 14.02
C MET A 203 16.57 14.19 14.05
N VAL A 204 15.44 13.87 13.40
CA VAL A 204 14.94 12.48 13.29
C VAL A 204 15.91 11.59 12.53
N VAL A 205 16.39 12.04 11.37
CA VAL A 205 17.32 11.25 10.55
C VAL A 205 18.62 10.95 11.32
N LYS A 206 19.14 11.93 12.07
CA LYS A 206 20.35 11.76 12.87
C LYS A 206 20.16 10.69 13.96
N GLN A 207 19.05 10.74 14.71
CA GLN A 207 18.77 9.77 15.77
C GLN A 207 18.68 8.35 15.24
N VAL A 208 17.88 8.16 14.18
CA VAL A 208 17.65 6.87 13.53
C VAL A 208 18.94 6.27 12.94
N GLN A 209 19.87 7.12 12.48
CA GLN A 209 21.18 6.67 12.00
C GLN A 209 22.13 6.30 13.14
N ALA A 210 22.01 6.94 14.30
CA ALA A 210 22.85 6.70 15.47
C ALA A 210 22.51 5.39 16.21
N GLU A 211 21.29 4.87 16.04
CA GLU A 211 20.83 3.60 16.62
C GLU A 211 21.18 2.35 15.79
N LYS A 212 22.00 2.51 14.74
CA LYS A 212 22.63 1.38 14.02
C LYS A 212 23.91 0.93 14.67
#